data_AF-A0A399P6M3-F1
#
_entry.id   AF-A0A399P6M3-F1
#
_cell.length_a   1.000
_cell.length_b   1.000
_cell.length_c   1.000
_cell.angle_alpha   90.00
_cell.angle_beta   90.00
_cell.angle_gamma   90.00
#
_symmetry.space_group_name_H-M   'P 1'
#
loop_
_entity.id
_entity.type
_entity.pdbx_description
1 polymer ?
#
loop_
_entity_poly.entity_id
_entity_poly.type
_entity_poly.pdbx_seq_one_letter_code
_entity_poly.pdbx_strand_id
1 'polypeptide(L)'
;ADAVTRAVADAGVARPALAIGHSFGGIVLGEAFPERRPEVVVYVDAPLAPGGGGDPVEIQAAYERDRRNRTAEALRISRPEYSDRDREVEGRAAERFDPATAAALAAVPSYAWQPEPGSIVVRADPSRFVSAEEAARLAASGVDVRGIPGAAHSVWYSHFDAFTSALPEAFG
;
A
#
# COMPACT_ATOMS: atom_id res chain seq x y z
N ALA A 1 3.61 8.80 13.07
CA ALA A 1 4.00 7.94 14.21
C ALA A 1 2.88 7.71 15.24
N ASP A 2 2.73 8.55 16.27
CA ASP A 2 2.07 8.17 17.55
C ASP A 2 0.66 7.59 17.46
N ALA A 3 -0.22 8.16 16.63
CA ALA A 3 -1.59 7.67 16.48
C ALA A 3 -1.63 6.27 15.84
N VAL A 4 -0.77 6.02 14.85
CA VAL A 4 -0.66 4.71 14.18
C VAL A 4 -0.09 3.66 15.15
N THR A 5 0.99 4.00 15.85
CA THR A 5 1.60 3.12 16.84
C THR A 5 0.62 2.75 17.95
N ARG A 6 -0.16 3.73 18.46
CA ARG A 6 -1.18 3.48 19.47
C ARG A 6 -2.30 2.59 18.96
N ALA A 7 -2.82 2.83 17.75
CA ALA A 7 -3.88 2.00 17.17
C ALA A 7 -3.45 0.53 17.02
N VAL A 8 -2.21 0.28 16.61
CA VAL A 8 -1.65 -1.07 16.52
C VAL A 8 -1.44 -1.71 17.89
N ALA A 9 -0.96 -0.93 18.88
CA ALA A 9 -0.80 -1.40 20.25
C ALA A 9 -2.15 -1.74 20.91
N ASP A 10 -3.17 -0.90 20.72
CA ASP A 10 -4.53 -1.10 21.23
C ASP A 10 -5.20 -2.35 20.62
N ALA A 11 -4.83 -2.70 19.38
CA ALA A 11 -5.26 -3.95 18.75
C ALA A 11 -4.58 -5.20 19.35
N GLY A 12 -3.66 -5.05 20.31
CA GLY A 12 -2.98 -6.14 21.00
C GLY A 12 -1.88 -6.83 20.19
N VAL A 13 -1.46 -6.23 19.06
CA VAL A 13 -0.44 -6.81 18.17
C VAL A 13 0.95 -6.39 18.66
N ALA A 14 1.56 -7.21 19.52
CA ALA A 14 2.82 -6.86 20.17
C ALA A 14 4.07 -7.08 19.30
N ARG A 15 4.10 -8.15 18.48
CA ARG A 15 5.17 -8.46 17.51
C ARG A 15 4.65 -9.51 16.52
N PRO A 16 4.09 -9.13 15.37
CA PRO A 16 3.56 -10.10 14.42
C PRO A 16 4.71 -10.82 13.72
N ALA A 17 4.52 -12.11 13.38
CA ALA A 17 5.50 -12.83 12.56
C ALA A 17 5.63 -12.21 11.16
N LEU A 18 4.52 -11.69 10.61
CA LEU A 18 4.44 -11.08 9.29
C LEU A 18 3.59 -9.82 9.35
N ALA A 19 4.02 -8.77 8.67
CA ALA A 19 3.22 -7.58 8.45
C ALA A 19 3.27 -7.15 6.98
N ILE A 20 2.10 -6.91 6.39
CA ILE A 20 1.94 -6.52 4.99
C ILE A 20 1.22 -5.18 4.93
N GLY A 21 1.81 -4.21 4.23
CA GLY A 21 1.23 -2.88 4.01
C GLY A 21 1.12 -2.58 2.52
N HIS A 22 -0.11 -2.41 2.02
CA HIS A 22 -0.35 -2.00 0.63
C HIS A 22 -0.58 -0.50 0.51
N SER A 23 -0.01 0.12 -0.52
CA SER A 23 -0.27 1.53 -0.83
C SER A 23 -0.04 2.40 0.42
N PHE A 24 -1.05 3.14 0.82
CA PHE A 24 -1.06 3.92 2.05
C PHE A 24 -0.80 3.11 3.33
N GLY A 25 -1.23 1.85 3.39
CA GLY A 25 -0.93 0.93 4.49
C GLY A 25 0.56 0.59 4.63
N GLY A 26 1.37 0.75 3.57
CA GLY A 26 2.82 0.62 3.67
C GLY A 26 3.46 1.73 4.52
N ILE A 27 2.95 2.97 4.40
CA ILE A 27 3.39 4.09 5.24
C ILE A 27 3.03 3.82 6.71
N VAL A 28 1.80 3.39 6.95
CA VAL A 28 1.33 2.99 8.30
C VAL A 28 2.23 1.91 8.89
N LEU A 29 2.61 0.91 8.08
CA LEU A 29 3.47 -0.18 8.50
C LEU A 29 4.88 0.27 8.90
N GLY A 30 5.51 1.17 8.11
CA GLY A 30 6.84 1.70 8.42
C GLY A 30 6.89 2.38 9.80
N GLU A 31 5.80 3.06 10.16
CA GLU A 31 5.62 3.81 11.40
C GLU A 31 5.16 2.95 12.60
N ALA A 32 4.53 1.81 12.35
CA ALA A 32 3.79 1.06 13.37
C ALA A 32 4.68 0.33 14.40
N PHE A 33 5.90 -0.08 14.00
CA PHE A 33 6.72 -1.01 14.80
C PHE A 33 8.15 -0.54 15.10
N PRO A 34 8.39 0.70 15.58
CA PRO A 34 9.74 1.24 15.76
C PRO A 34 10.62 0.41 16.69
N GLU A 35 10.06 -0.23 17.72
CA GLU A 35 10.80 -0.98 18.75
C GLU A 35 10.63 -2.50 18.67
N ARG A 36 9.60 -3.00 17.96
CA ARG A 36 9.23 -4.42 17.91
C ARG A 36 8.93 -4.86 16.49
N ARG A 37 9.98 -4.91 15.68
CA ARG A 37 9.84 -5.23 14.26
C ARG A 37 9.25 -6.63 14.05
N PRO A 38 8.32 -6.76 13.09
CA PRO A 38 7.89 -8.05 12.60
C PRO A 38 9.08 -8.87 12.11
N GLU A 39 8.94 -10.20 12.06
CA GLU A 39 9.99 -11.06 11.49
C GLU A 39 10.09 -10.88 9.98
N VAL A 40 8.93 -10.73 9.32
CA VAL A 40 8.83 -10.43 7.89
C VAL A 40 8.00 -9.17 7.69
N VAL A 41 8.54 -8.23 6.91
CA VAL A 41 7.88 -6.97 6.56
C VAL A 41 7.75 -6.88 5.04
N VAL A 42 6.53 -6.68 4.58
CA VAL A 42 6.20 -6.66 3.15
C VAL A 42 5.48 -5.36 2.80
N TYR A 43 6.01 -4.65 1.82
CA TYR A 43 5.39 -3.46 1.27
C TYR A 43 4.88 -3.76 -0.13
N VAL A 44 3.58 -3.57 -0.34
CA VAL A 44 2.92 -3.86 -1.62
C VAL A 44 2.58 -2.56 -2.33
N ASP A 45 3.32 -2.26 -3.40
CA ASP A 45 3.14 -1.11 -4.28
C ASP A 45 2.94 0.22 -3.51
N ALA A 46 3.69 0.38 -2.42
CA ALA A 46 3.56 1.50 -1.50
C ALA A 46 4.41 2.71 -1.94
N PRO A 47 3.90 3.95 -1.80
CA PRO A 47 4.71 5.15 -2.04
C PRO A 47 5.76 5.31 -0.94
N LEU A 48 7.04 5.31 -1.34
CA LEU A 48 8.18 5.45 -0.43
C LEU A 48 8.58 6.92 -0.18
N ALA A 49 8.33 7.76 -1.19
CA ALA A 49 8.44 9.21 -1.11
C ALA A 49 7.12 9.82 -1.59
N PRO A 50 6.03 9.73 -0.80
CA PRO A 50 4.80 10.42 -1.16
C PRO A 50 5.11 11.92 -1.29
N GLY A 51 4.64 12.53 -2.38
CA GLY A 51 4.70 13.98 -2.56
C GLY A 51 3.86 14.64 -1.47
N GLY A 52 4.48 15.00 -0.36
CA GLY A 52 3.83 15.71 0.73
C GLY A 52 3.70 17.21 0.43
N GLY A 53 2.97 17.91 1.29
CA GLY A 53 2.87 19.38 1.25
C GLY A 53 1.85 19.96 0.27
N GLY A 54 0.96 19.14 -0.30
CA GLY A 54 -0.23 19.65 -0.99
C GLY A 54 -1.26 20.22 -0.02
N ASP A 55 -2.18 21.05 -0.51
CA ASP A 55 -3.27 21.58 0.32
C ASP A 55 -4.15 20.42 0.83
N PRO A 56 -4.28 20.22 2.16
CA PRO A 56 -5.11 19.16 2.72
C PRO A 56 -6.55 19.17 2.21
N VAL A 57 -7.11 20.36 1.92
CA VAL A 57 -8.48 20.50 1.40
C VAL A 57 -8.58 19.95 -0.02
N GLU A 58 -7.60 20.27 -0.87
CA GLU A 58 -7.55 19.76 -2.25
C GLU A 58 -7.34 18.25 -2.28
N ILE A 59 -6.43 17.74 -1.43
CA ILE A 59 -6.16 16.31 -1.30
C ILE A 59 -7.42 15.56 -0.81
N GLN A 60 -8.11 16.09 0.20
CA GLN A 60 -9.35 15.49 0.69
C GLN A 60 -10.41 15.47 -0.41
N ALA A 61 -10.60 16.57 -1.13
CA ALA A 61 -11.55 16.64 -2.23
C ALA A 61 -11.23 15.64 -3.35
N ALA A 62 -9.95 15.39 -3.63
CA ALA A 62 -9.51 14.36 -4.57
C ALA A 62 -9.89 12.95 -4.06
N TYR A 63 -9.56 12.63 -2.81
CA TYR A 63 -9.92 11.34 -2.21
C TYR A 63 -11.43 11.10 -2.10
N GLU A 64 -12.21 12.15 -1.83
CA GLU A 64 -13.67 12.06 -1.87
C GLU A 64 -14.19 11.75 -3.28
N ARG A 65 -13.60 12.34 -4.32
CA ARG A 65 -13.95 12.05 -5.71
C ARG A 65 -13.60 10.61 -6.07
N ASP A 66 -12.41 10.15 -5.70
CA ASP A 66 -11.97 8.77 -5.91
C ASP A 66 -12.87 7.77 -5.20
N ARG A 67 -13.31 8.10 -3.97
CA ARG A 67 -14.30 7.31 -3.23
C ARG A 67 -15.64 7.22 -3.96
N ARG A 68 -16.19 8.36 -4.40
CA ARG A 68 -17.48 8.39 -5.12
C ARG A 68 -17.43 7.64 -6.46
N ASN A 69 -16.27 7.65 -7.12
CA ASN A 69 -16.08 7.02 -8.43
C ASN A 69 -15.69 5.54 -8.36
N ARG A 70 -15.32 5.00 -7.18
CA ARG A 70 -15.06 3.55 -7.00
C ARG A 70 -16.34 2.79 -6.71
N THR A 71 -17.25 2.76 -7.69
CA THR A 71 -18.42 1.86 -7.67
C THR A 71 -18.14 0.63 -8.52
N ALA A 72 -18.85 -0.48 -8.27
CA ALA A 72 -18.68 -1.69 -9.08
C ALA A 72 -18.92 -1.43 -10.58
N GLU A 73 -19.88 -0.57 -10.92
CA GLU A 73 -20.17 -0.16 -12.30
C GLU A 73 -19.00 0.60 -12.93
N ALA A 74 -18.50 1.63 -12.24
CA ALA A 74 -17.37 2.42 -12.73
C ALA A 74 -16.08 1.59 -12.81
N LEU A 75 -15.88 0.65 -11.89
CA LEU A 75 -14.76 -0.29 -11.90
C LEU A 75 -14.87 -1.32 -13.04
N ARG A 76 -16.07 -1.65 -13.52
CA ARG A 76 -16.21 -2.50 -14.72
C ARG A 76 -15.58 -1.85 -15.96
N ILE A 77 -15.71 -0.54 -16.07
CA ILE A 77 -15.16 0.25 -17.20
C ILE A 77 -13.67 0.51 -16.98
N SER A 78 -13.30 0.96 -15.78
CA SER A 78 -11.94 1.44 -15.49
C SER A 78 -10.95 0.34 -15.09
N ARG A 79 -11.42 -0.84 -14.67
CA ARG A 79 -10.65 -2.01 -14.24
C ARG A 79 -11.17 -3.28 -14.91
N PRO A 80 -11.02 -3.42 -16.25
CA PRO A 80 -11.48 -4.62 -16.96
C PRO A 80 -10.85 -5.91 -16.44
N GLU A 81 -9.66 -5.82 -15.84
CA GLU A 81 -8.89 -6.94 -15.28
C GLU A 81 -9.44 -7.49 -13.95
N TYR A 82 -10.31 -6.76 -13.25
CA TYR A 82 -10.89 -7.23 -11.99
C TYR A 82 -12.03 -8.22 -12.24
N SER A 83 -12.20 -9.21 -11.36
CA SER A 83 -13.43 -10.00 -11.38
C SER A 83 -14.63 -9.16 -10.91
N ASP A 84 -15.85 -9.58 -11.22
CA ASP A 84 -17.05 -8.91 -10.70
C ASP A 84 -17.07 -8.91 -9.17
N ARG A 85 -16.57 -10.00 -8.56
CA ARG A 85 -16.45 -10.09 -7.11
C ARG A 85 -15.50 -9.04 -6.55
N ASP A 86 -14.34 -8.84 -7.17
CA ASP A 86 -13.34 -7.86 -6.72
C ASP A 86 -13.86 -6.43 -6.86
N ARG A 87 -14.60 -6.14 -7.94
CA ARG A 87 -15.25 -4.83 -8.14
C ARG A 87 -16.25 -4.53 -7.03
N GLU A 88 -17.05 -5.50 -6.62
CA GLU A 88 -17.96 -5.34 -5.49
C GLU A 88 -17.23 -5.13 -4.16
N VAL A 89 -16.15 -5.90 -3.91
CA VAL A 89 -15.35 -5.77 -2.69
C VAL A 89 -14.71 -4.40 -2.62
N GLU A 90 -14.08 -3.95 -3.70
CA GLU A 90 -13.45 -2.63 -3.79
C GLU A 90 -14.47 -1.50 -3.63
N GLY A 91 -15.67 -1.64 -4.23
CA GLY A 91 -16.74 -0.66 -4.04
C GLY A 91 -17.17 -0.54 -2.58
N ARG A 92 -17.37 -1.67 -1.90
CA ARG A 92 -17.68 -1.69 -0.46
C ARG A 92 -16.53 -1.17 0.42
N ALA A 93 -15.28 -1.34 -0.02
CA ALA A 93 -14.13 -0.78 0.66
C ALA A 93 -14.11 0.75 0.50
N ALA A 94 -14.37 1.27 -0.70
CA ALA A 94 -14.48 2.70 -0.96
C ALA A 94 -15.60 3.36 -0.13
N GLU A 95 -16.75 2.70 0.05
CA GLU A 95 -17.84 3.20 0.91
C GLU A 95 -17.39 3.45 2.37
N ARG A 96 -16.44 2.66 2.87
CA ARG A 96 -15.90 2.76 4.24
C ARG A 96 -14.64 3.60 4.34
N PHE A 97 -14.03 3.93 3.21
CA PHE A 97 -12.82 4.73 3.18
C PHE A 97 -13.11 6.14 3.71
N ASP A 98 -12.26 6.62 4.61
CA ASP A 98 -12.34 7.98 5.16
C ASP A 98 -11.34 8.92 4.46
N PRO A 99 -11.81 9.81 3.58
CA PRO A 99 -10.95 10.73 2.85
C PRO A 99 -10.21 11.71 3.76
N ALA A 100 -10.79 12.09 4.91
CA ALA A 100 -10.18 13.04 5.82
C ALA A 100 -8.92 12.44 6.47
N THR A 101 -8.99 11.20 6.96
CA THR A 101 -7.82 10.49 7.50
C THR A 101 -6.71 10.34 6.46
N ALA A 102 -7.05 9.95 5.22
CA ALA A 102 -6.06 9.80 4.16
C ALA A 102 -5.42 11.15 3.76
N ALA A 103 -6.20 12.21 3.67
CA ALA A 103 -5.72 13.55 3.35
C ALA A 103 -4.83 14.12 4.45
N ALA A 104 -5.20 13.95 5.72
CA ALA A 104 -4.39 14.41 6.85
C ALA A 104 -3.00 13.80 6.84
N LEU A 105 -2.88 12.52 6.49
CA LEU A 105 -1.59 11.85 6.41
C LEU A 105 -0.81 12.20 5.13
N ALA A 106 -1.48 12.36 4.00
CA ALA A 106 -0.85 12.79 2.75
C ALA A 106 -0.37 14.26 2.79
N ALA A 107 -0.99 15.10 3.62
CA ALA A 107 -0.60 16.50 3.82
C ALA A 107 0.58 16.68 4.79
N VAL A 108 1.01 15.63 5.51
CA VAL A 108 2.24 15.68 6.31
C VAL A 108 3.41 16.02 5.37
N PRO A 109 4.35 16.90 5.77
CA PRO A 109 5.52 17.22 4.96
C PRO A 109 6.22 15.96 4.49
N SER A 110 6.75 16.01 3.27
CA SER A 110 7.36 14.88 2.58
C SER A 110 8.29 14.11 3.52
N TYR A 111 7.86 12.92 3.91
CA TYR A 111 8.70 11.99 4.64
C TYR A 111 9.03 10.85 3.69
N ALA A 112 10.27 10.84 3.22
CA ALA A 112 10.81 9.68 2.53
C ALA A 112 11.08 8.64 3.62
N TRP A 113 10.37 7.52 3.55
CA TRP A 113 10.65 6.36 4.38
C TRP A 113 11.29 5.29 3.49
N GLN A 114 12.34 4.65 4.00
CA GLN A 114 13.12 3.68 3.26
C GLN A 114 12.83 2.29 3.85
N PRO A 115 12.33 1.32 3.06
CA PRO A 115 12.33 -0.07 3.47
C PRO A 115 13.73 -0.50 3.92
N GLU A 116 13.83 -1.05 5.13
CA GLU A 116 15.09 -1.51 5.70
C GLU A 116 15.60 -2.77 4.98
N PRO A 117 16.93 -3.01 4.95
CA PRO A 117 17.50 -4.24 4.42
C PRO A 117 16.83 -5.49 5.06
N GLY A 118 16.51 -6.49 4.23
CA GLY A 118 15.74 -7.67 4.65
C GLY A 118 14.22 -7.53 4.57
N SER A 119 13.68 -6.35 4.27
CA SER A 119 12.27 -6.18 3.91
C SER A 119 11.99 -6.71 2.50
N ILE A 120 10.72 -7.02 2.21
CA ILE A 120 10.25 -7.38 0.87
C ILE A 120 9.41 -6.22 0.30
N VAL A 121 9.66 -5.86 -0.96
CA VAL A 121 8.83 -4.92 -1.72
C VAL A 121 8.24 -5.66 -2.91
N VAL A 122 6.92 -5.86 -2.91
CA VAL A 122 6.19 -6.37 -4.07
C VAL A 122 5.60 -5.18 -4.81
N ARG A 123 5.84 -5.04 -6.11
CA ARG A 123 5.36 -3.89 -6.88
C ARG A 123 4.71 -4.30 -8.20
N ALA A 124 3.80 -3.46 -8.67
CA ALA A 124 3.39 -3.51 -10.07
C ALA A 124 4.59 -3.21 -10.98
N ASP A 125 4.60 -3.79 -12.18
CA ASP A 125 5.61 -3.49 -13.18
C ASP A 125 5.01 -3.17 -14.56
N PRO A 126 4.99 -1.89 -14.98
CA PRO A 126 5.48 -0.70 -14.27
C PRO A 126 4.59 -0.30 -13.07
N SER A 127 5.19 0.34 -12.05
CA SER A 127 4.46 0.93 -10.92
C SER A 127 4.50 2.45 -10.95
N ARG A 128 3.39 3.07 -10.56
CA ARG A 128 3.28 4.52 -10.35
C ARG A 128 3.91 5.00 -9.05
N PHE A 129 4.19 4.09 -8.11
CA PHE A 129 4.67 4.41 -6.76
C PHE A 129 6.10 3.98 -6.51
N VAL A 130 6.52 2.87 -7.10
CA VAL A 130 7.89 2.36 -7.01
C VAL A 130 8.43 2.26 -8.43
N SER A 131 9.15 3.29 -8.88
CA SER A 131 9.71 3.29 -10.24
C SER A 131 10.76 2.18 -10.42
N ALA A 132 11.13 1.88 -11.67
CA ALA A 132 12.24 0.96 -11.96
C ALA A 132 13.56 1.42 -11.30
N GLU A 133 13.79 2.73 -11.26
CA GLU A 133 14.96 3.33 -10.64
C GLU A 133 14.93 3.18 -9.11
N GLU A 134 13.77 3.42 -8.47
CA GLU A 134 13.60 3.21 -7.04
C GLU A 134 13.74 1.74 -6.66
N ALA A 135 13.15 0.82 -7.44
CA ALA A 135 13.32 -0.61 -7.26
C ALA A 135 14.79 -1.04 -7.32
N ALA A 136 15.57 -0.51 -8.26
CA ALA A 136 17.00 -0.79 -8.36
C ALA A 136 17.78 -0.25 -7.15
N ARG A 137 17.43 0.94 -6.64
CA ARG A 137 18.03 1.51 -5.42
C ARG A 137 17.78 0.64 -4.19
N LEU A 138 16.54 0.20 -3.99
CA LEU A 138 16.16 -0.67 -2.87
C LEU A 138 16.84 -2.03 -2.95
N ALA A 139 16.91 -2.63 -4.14
CA ALA A 139 17.64 -3.88 -4.33
C ALA A 139 19.12 -3.72 -3.97
N ALA A 140 19.74 -2.60 -4.34
CA ALA A 140 21.11 -2.29 -3.98
C ALA A 140 21.32 -2.03 -2.48
N SER A 141 20.28 -1.65 -1.73
CA SER A 141 20.34 -1.49 -0.28
C SER A 141 20.05 -2.78 0.51
N GLY A 142 19.73 -3.89 -0.16
CA GLY A 142 19.46 -5.18 0.48
C GLY A 142 17.98 -5.45 0.76
N VAL A 143 17.07 -4.72 0.10
CA VAL A 143 15.63 -5.01 0.07
C VAL A 143 15.34 -6.02 -1.04
N ASP A 144 14.52 -7.03 -0.77
CA ASP A 144 14.09 -7.97 -1.81
C ASP A 144 12.92 -7.37 -2.61
N VAL A 145 13.21 -6.92 -3.83
CA VAL A 145 12.21 -6.28 -4.71
C VAL A 145 11.69 -7.26 -5.75
N ARG A 146 10.37 -7.49 -5.72
CA ARG A 146 9.66 -8.45 -6.57
C ARG A 146 8.64 -7.71 -7.45
N GLY A 147 8.88 -7.69 -8.75
CA GLY A 147 7.98 -7.05 -9.73
C GLY A 147 6.97 -8.03 -10.31
N ILE A 148 5.71 -7.59 -10.49
CA ILE A 148 4.68 -8.36 -11.19
C ILE A 148 4.33 -7.63 -12.49
N PRO A 149 4.82 -8.13 -13.65
CA PRO A 149 4.55 -7.53 -14.95
C PRO A 149 3.07 -7.37 -15.24
N GLY A 150 2.66 -6.19 -15.68
CA GLY A 150 1.29 -5.88 -16.08
C GLY A 150 0.29 -5.74 -14.93
N ALA A 151 0.72 -5.90 -13.67
CA ALA A 151 -0.18 -5.79 -12.54
C ALA A 151 -0.72 -4.37 -12.34
N ALA A 152 -1.99 -4.30 -11.93
CA ALA A 152 -2.59 -3.09 -11.42
C ALA A 152 -2.06 -2.80 -10.00
N HIS A 153 -2.31 -1.58 -9.53
CA HIS A 153 -1.90 -1.13 -8.19
C HIS A 153 -2.38 -2.07 -7.06
N SER A 154 -3.63 -2.53 -7.12
CA SER A 154 -4.10 -3.62 -6.26
C SER A 154 -3.74 -4.95 -6.94
N VAL A 155 -2.49 -5.38 -6.73
CA VAL A 155 -1.87 -6.49 -7.45
C VAL A 155 -2.71 -7.77 -7.38
N TRP A 156 -3.29 -8.09 -6.22
CA TRP A 156 -4.09 -9.30 -5.99
C TRP A 156 -5.40 -9.33 -6.79
N TYR A 157 -6.00 -8.18 -7.12
CA TYR A 157 -7.20 -8.14 -7.95
C TYR A 157 -6.90 -8.36 -9.44
N SER A 158 -5.67 -8.13 -9.87
CA SER A 158 -5.29 -8.27 -11.28
C SER A 158 -4.48 -9.54 -11.57
N HIS A 159 -3.65 -9.98 -10.62
CA HIS A 159 -2.67 -11.04 -10.79
C HIS A 159 -2.51 -11.85 -9.49
N PHE A 160 -3.60 -12.44 -8.99
CA PHE A 160 -3.63 -13.14 -7.70
C PHE A 160 -2.58 -14.25 -7.58
N ASP A 161 -2.50 -15.13 -8.57
CA ASP A 161 -1.56 -16.27 -8.53
C ASP A 161 -0.10 -15.82 -8.56
N ALA A 162 0.20 -14.79 -9.37
CA ALA A 162 1.54 -14.22 -9.41
C ALA A 162 1.90 -13.52 -8.09
N PHE A 163 0.94 -12.82 -7.47
CA PHE A 163 1.14 -12.17 -6.18
C PHE A 163 1.43 -13.18 -5.06
N THR A 164 0.62 -14.24 -4.97
CA THR A 164 0.81 -15.27 -3.93
C THR A 164 2.09 -16.06 -4.15
N SER A 165 2.43 -16.40 -5.40
CA SER A 165 3.70 -17.05 -5.75
C SER A 165 4.91 -16.16 -5.47
N ALA A 166 4.77 -14.84 -5.62
CA ALA A 166 5.81 -13.88 -5.30
C ALA A 166 5.96 -13.63 -3.79
N LEU A 167 5.16 -14.26 -2.92
CA LEU A 167 5.25 -14.06 -1.47
C LEU A 167 5.03 -15.36 -0.68
N PRO A 168 5.91 -16.37 -0.85
CA PRO A 168 5.83 -17.63 -0.10
C PRO A 168 5.92 -17.44 1.42
N GLU A 169 6.56 -16.36 1.90
CA GLU A 169 6.61 -16.02 3.32
C GLU A 169 5.23 -15.78 3.95
N ALA A 170 4.25 -15.44 3.12
CA ALA A 170 2.86 -15.21 3.54
C ALA A 170 1.91 -16.34 3.15
N PHE A 171 2.18 -17.04 2.05
CA PHE A 171 1.21 -17.91 1.39
C PHE A 171 1.73 -19.33 1.08
N GLY A 172 2.97 -19.66 1.47
CA GLY A 172 3.61 -20.96 1.25
C GLY A 172 3.52 -21.94 2.41
#